data_AF-A0A535ZXW1-F1
#
_entry.id   AF-A0A535ZXW1-F1
#
_cell.length_a   1.000
_cell.length_b   1.000
_cell.length_c   1.000
_cell.angle_alpha   90.00
_cell.angle_beta   90.00
_cell.angle_gamma   90.00
#
_symmetry.space_group_name_H-M   'P 1'
#
loop_
_entity.id
_entity.type
_entity.pdbx_description
1 polymer ?
#
loop_
_entity_poly.entity_id
_entity_poly.type
_entity_poly.pdbx_seq_one_letter_code
_entity_poly.pdbx_strand_id
1 'polypeptide(L)'
;MAQGRVDPVSTSTAVAAMSPDTVAIVTGGGTVIVGETPMSVVASFGLNARRPDGFTTGGAASGRVSYTEHANVNTRHLNAPVVLMEAAMSSPPTSNGTGGSAAMSADCTPPAECPSGFASAIVYVEDNSDSGATHDVFKIFFCTLTPFLPGPTFNGSTAPASCVGPEGNTLRTGNIQVRQTITGGGANIPTAARAPLRLP
;
A
#
# COMPACT_ATOMS: atom_id res chain seq x y z
N MET A 1 53.89 2.88 -0.96
CA MET A 1 52.72 3.71 -1.31
C MET A 1 52.10 3.11 -2.56
N ALA A 2 51.06 2.29 -2.41
CA ALA A 2 50.28 1.77 -3.54
C ALA A 2 48.80 2.00 -3.21
N GLN A 3 48.22 2.98 -3.90
CA GLN A 3 46.84 3.42 -3.80
C GLN A 3 45.95 2.39 -4.51
N GLY A 4 45.20 1.59 -3.75
CA GLY A 4 44.24 0.62 -4.28
C GLY A 4 42.82 1.17 -4.19
N ARG A 5 42.28 1.58 -5.33
CA ARG A 5 40.88 1.88 -5.68
C ARG A 5 39.83 1.47 -4.63
N VAL A 6 39.20 2.46 -4.01
CA VAL A 6 37.89 2.31 -3.37
C VAL A 6 36.82 2.36 -4.46
N ASP A 7 36.21 1.23 -4.77
CA ASP A 7 34.95 1.22 -5.52
C ASP A 7 33.83 1.65 -4.55
N PRO A 8 33.11 2.75 -4.79
CA PRO A 8 31.89 3.02 -4.06
C PRO A 8 30.81 2.14 -4.68
N VAL A 9 30.70 0.89 -4.21
CA VAL A 9 29.43 0.17 -4.36
C VAL A 9 28.47 0.84 -3.39
N SER A 10 27.86 1.94 -3.85
CA SER A 10 26.59 2.38 -3.31
C SER A 10 25.60 1.24 -3.56
N THR A 11 25.41 0.39 -2.55
CA THR A 11 24.19 -0.42 -2.43
C THR A 11 23.05 0.54 -2.14
N SER A 12 22.64 1.31 -3.14
CA SER A 12 21.25 1.78 -3.19
C SER A 12 20.46 0.51 -3.43
N THR A 13 19.84 -0.02 -2.38
CA THR A 13 18.67 -0.86 -2.53
C THR A 13 17.70 -0.07 -3.39
N ALA A 14 17.57 -0.45 -4.66
CA ALA A 14 16.56 0.12 -5.53
C ALA A 14 15.22 -0.14 -4.84
N VAL A 15 14.59 0.90 -4.31
CA VAL A 15 13.21 0.79 -3.85
C VAL A 15 12.42 0.40 -5.08
N ALA A 16 11.79 -0.77 -5.04
CA ALA A 16 10.97 -1.23 -6.15
C ALA A 16 9.93 -0.13 -6.43
N ALA A 17 9.92 0.39 -7.66
CA ALA A 17 8.94 1.40 -8.05
C ALA A 17 7.56 0.75 -8.04
N MET A 18 6.55 1.44 -7.50
CA MET A 18 5.18 0.96 -7.59
C MET A 18 4.81 0.86 -9.06
N SER A 19 4.32 -0.31 -9.45
CA SER A 19 3.85 -0.53 -10.79
C SER A 19 2.40 -0.95 -10.73
N PRO A 20 1.55 -0.42 -11.63
CA PRO A 20 0.28 -1.06 -11.86
C PRO A 20 0.51 -2.55 -12.17
N ASP A 21 1.38 -2.91 -13.10
CA ASP A 21 1.48 -4.29 -13.62
C ASP A 21 1.94 -5.36 -12.59
N THR A 22 2.28 -4.96 -11.36
CA THR A 22 2.57 -5.87 -10.25
C THR A 22 1.31 -6.59 -9.76
N VAL A 23 1.24 -7.90 -9.94
CA VAL A 23 0.20 -8.75 -9.33
C VAL A 23 0.41 -8.82 -7.82
N ALA A 24 -0.57 -8.31 -7.06
CA ALA A 24 -0.52 -8.25 -5.61
C ALA A 24 -1.89 -8.49 -4.96
N ILE A 25 -1.86 -9.00 -3.73
CA ILE A 25 -2.97 -9.06 -2.80
C ILE A 25 -2.58 -8.19 -1.61
N VAL A 26 -3.46 -7.25 -1.27
CA VAL A 26 -3.35 -6.39 -0.09
C VAL A 26 -4.51 -6.70 0.83
N THR A 27 -4.18 -7.24 1.99
CA THR A 27 -5.14 -7.51 3.06
C THR A 27 -4.65 -6.86 4.33
N GLY A 28 -5.56 -6.36 5.15
CA GLY A 28 -5.17 -5.79 6.42
C GLY A 28 -6.33 -5.16 7.14
N GLY A 29 -6.07 -4.74 8.37
CA GLY A 29 -7.03 -4.03 9.17
C GLY A 29 -6.41 -3.64 10.49
N GLY A 30 -6.93 -2.57 11.07
CA GLY A 30 -6.30 -2.03 12.26
C GLY A 30 -6.86 -0.68 12.66
N THR A 31 -6.08 0.00 13.49
CA THR A 31 -6.35 1.37 13.87
C THR A 31 -5.15 2.26 13.63
N VAL A 32 -5.41 3.52 13.32
CA VAL A 32 -4.42 4.59 13.17
C VAL A 32 -4.83 5.79 14.00
N ILE A 33 -3.87 6.66 14.29
CA ILE A 33 -4.12 7.97 14.87
C ILE A 33 -4.27 8.96 13.74
N VAL A 34 -5.34 9.74 13.78
CA VAL A 34 -5.60 10.84 12.84
C VAL A 34 -5.39 12.15 13.57
N GLY A 35 -4.52 13.00 13.04
CA GLY A 35 -4.29 14.32 13.60
C GLY A 35 -5.36 15.28 13.11
N GLU A 36 -6.40 15.52 13.93
CA GLU A 36 -7.30 16.65 13.74
C GLU A 36 -6.85 17.80 14.66
N THR A 37 -7.00 19.04 14.23
CA THR A 37 -6.72 20.18 15.12
C THR A 37 -8.03 20.57 15.81
N PRO A 38 -8.14 20.61 17.16
CA PRO A 38 -7.08 20.56 18.17
C PRO A 38 -6.84 19.19 18.84
N MET A 39 -7.45 18.10 18.36
CA MET A 39 -7.41 16.79 19.02
C MET A 39 -7.09 15.65 18.05
N SER A 40 -6.21 14.74 18.43
CA SER A 40 -6.04 13.49 17.68
C SER A 40 -7.16 12.52 17.99
N VAL A 41 -7.72 11.89 16.95
CA VAL A 41 -8.75 10.85 17.06
C VAL A 41 -8.21 9.51 16.59
N VAL A 42 -8.90 8.44 16.93
CA VAL A 42 -8.60 7.10 16.41
C VAL A 42 -9.47 6.88 15.18
N ALA A 43 -8.91 6.25 14.15
CA ALA A 43 -9.68 5.72 13.04
C ALA A 43 -9.43 4.22 12.89
N SER A 44 -10.47 3.47 12.52
CA SER A 44 -10.36 2.06 12.13
C SER A 44 -10.36 1.93 10.63
N PHE A 45 -9.63 0.94 10.11
CA PHE A 45 -9.62 0.64 8.68
C PHE A 45 -9.63 -0.86 8.43
N GLY A 46 -10.08 -1.24 7.23
CA GLY A 46 -10.05 -2.59 6.70
C GLY A 46 -9.73 -2.59 5.22
N LEU A 47 -8.91 -3.55 4.79
CA LEU A 47 -8.41 -3.68 3.43
C LEU A 47 -8.58 -5.11 2.97
N ASN A 48 -9.18 -5.27 1.80
CA ASN A 48 -9.13 -6.51 1.06
C ASN A 48 -9.18 -6.17 -0.42
N ALA A 49 -8.02 -6.10 -1.06
CA ALA A 49 -7.89 -5.79 -2.46
C ALA A 49 -6.93 -6.76 -3.15
N ARG A 50 -7.26 -7.10 -4.38
CA ARG A 50 -6.46 -7.96 -5.24
C ARG A 50 -6.34 -7.33 -6.60
N ARG A 51 -5.13 -7.33 -7.12
CA ARG A 51 -4.89 -7.19 -8.55
C ARG A 51 -4.88 -8.59 -9.19
N PRO A 52 -5.82 -8.91 -10.09
CA PRO A 52 -5.85 -10.19 -10.77
C PRO A 52 -4.72 -10.33 -11.81
N ASP A 53 -4.33 -11.58 -12.06
CA ASP A 53 -3.30 -11.97 -13.01
C ASP A 53 -3.73 -11.66 -14.47
N GLY A 54 -2.76 -11.36 -15.34
CA GLY A 54 -2.98 -11.22 -16.78
C GLY A 54 -3.35 -9.83 -17.30
N PHE A 55 -3.40 -8.81 -16.43
CA PHE A 55 -3.64 -7.42 -16.85
C PHE A 55 -2.33 -6.68 -17.13
N THR A 56 -2.16 -6.26 -18.38
CA THR A 56 -1.15 -5.26 -18.80
C THR A 56 -1.84 -3.89 -18.89
N THR A 57 -1.10 -2.80 -18.66
CA THR A 57 -1.55 -1.40 -18.80
C THR A 57 -2.49 -0.86 -17.71
N GLY A 58 -2.23 -1.12 -16.42
CA GLY A 58 -3.01 -0.43 -15.37
C GLY A 58 -4.43 -0.96 -15.14
N GLY A 59 -4.67 -2.23 -15.45
CA GLY A 59 -5.98 -2.88 -15.35
C GLY A 59 -6.67 -2.82 -13.98
N ALA A 60 -7.96 -3.18 -14.00
CA ALA A 60 -8.85 -3.09 -12.85
C ALA A 60 -8.38 -3.95 -11.67
N ALA A 61 -8.43 -3.36 -10.48
CA ALA A 61 -8.34 -4.10 -9.23
C ALA A 61 -9.74 -4.54 -8.79
N SER A 62 -9.79 -5.46 -7.83
CA SER A 62 -11.02 -5.90 -7.20
C SER A 62 -10.84 -5.90 -5.70
N GLY A 63 -11.90 -5.59 -4.96
CA GLY A 63 -11.87 -5.61 -3.52
C GLY A 63 -12.58 -4.41 -2.91
N ARG A 64 -12.23 -4.08 -1.67
CA ARG A 64 -12.88 -3.04 -0.90
C ARG A 64 -11.93 -2.45 0.14
N VAL A 65 -12.12 -1.17 0.41
CA VAL A 65 -11.56 -0.49 1.59
C VAL A 65 -12.70 -0.01 2.46
N SER A 66 -12.54 -0.18 3.77
CA SER A 66 -13.33 0.50 4.78
C SER A 66 -12.46 1.38 5.66
N TYR A 67 -12.98 2.53 6.07
CA TYR A 67 -12.35 3.46 6.98
C TYR A 67 -13.41 4.22 7.78
N THR A 68 -13.22 4.36 9.08
CA THR A 68 -14.14 5.08 9.96
C THR A 68 -13.36 5.82 11.02
N GLU A 69 -13.50 7.15 11.06
CA GLU A 69 -13.03 7.98 12.16
C GLU A 69 -13.97 7.88 13.36
N HIS A 70 -13.39 7.73 14.56
CA HIS A 70 -14.13 7.66 15.83
C HIS A 70 -14.19 9.03 16.53
N ALA A 71 -14.29 10.11 15.74
CA ALA A 71 -14.47 11.47 16.24
C ALA A 71 -15.93 11.74 16.65
N ASN A 72 -16.16 12.71 17.55
CA ASN A 72 -17.51 13.12 17.93
C ASN A 72 -18.10 14.22 17.02
N VAL A 73 -17.29 14.83 16.16
CA VAL A 73 -17.68 15.90 15.23
C VAL A 73 -16.93 15.73 13.90
N ASN A 74 -17.65 15.80 12.77
CA ASN A 74 -17.11 15.65 11.41
C ASN A 74 -16.37 14.32 11.11
N THR A 75 -17.01 13.19 11.38
CA THR A 75 -16.44 11.88 11.06
C THR A 75 -16.39 11.62 9.56
N ARG A 76 -15.24 11.16 9.07
CA ARG A 76 -15.12 10.58 7.74
C ARG A 76 -15.39 9.08 7.81
N HIS A 77 -16.28 8.65 6.93
CA HIS A 77 -16.56 7.24 6.68
C HIS A 77 -16.32 6.93 5.21
N LEU A 78 -15.62 5.83 4.96
CA LEU A 78 -15.41 5.23 3.66
C LEU A 78 -15.81 3.76 3.71
N ASN A 79 -16.56 3.32 2.72
CA ASN A 79 -16.78 1.92 2.39
C ASN A 79 -16.97 1.80 0.87
N ALA A 80 -15.87 1.60 0.16
CA ALA A 80 -15.82 1.75 -1.30
C ALA A 80 -15.08 0.58 -1.99
N PRO A 81 -15.53 0.14 -3.17
CA PRO A 81 -14.83 -0.86 -3.95
C PRO A 81 -13.49 -0.31 -4.47
N VAL A 82 -12.44 -1.13 -4.42
CA VAL A 82 -11.15 -0.81 -5.05
C VAL A 82 -11.24 -1.15 -6.53
N VAL A 83 -10.94 -0.16 -7.38
CA VAL A 83 -11.03 -0.30 -8.84
C VAL A 83 -9.68 -0.18 -9.53
N LEU A 84 -8.69 0.45 -8.90
CA LEU A 84 -7.30 0.52 -9.40
C LEU A 84 -6.32 0.20 -8.28
N MET A 85 -5.20 -0.42 -8.62
CA MET A 85 -4.14 -0.74 -7.66
C MET A 85 -2.78 -0.73 -8.36
N GLU A 86 -1.77 -0.19 -7.68
CA GLU A 86 -0.36 -0.37 -8.00
C GLU A 86 0.39 -0.85 -6.77
N ALA A 87 1.44 -1.64 -6.97
CA ALA A 87 2.20 -2.24 -5.88
C ALA A 87 3.68 -2.38 -6.22
N ALA A 88 4.49 -2.41 -5.15
CA ALA A 88 5.90 -2.72 -5.17
C ALA A 88 6.20 -3.75 -4.08
N MET A 89 6.82 -4.87 -4.45
CA MET A 89 7.19 -5.92 -3.51
C MET A 89 8.55 -5.64 -2.88
N SER A 90 8.73 -5.94 -1.60
CA SER A 90 10.06 -5.94 -0.99
C SER A 90 10.91 -7.08 -1.56
N SER A 91 12.22 -6.84 -1.69
CA SER A 91 13.20 -7.85 -2.10
C SER A 91 14.44 -7.75 -1.21
N PRO A 92 14.68 -8.76 -0.34
CA PRO A 92 13.84 -9.94 -0.09
C PRO A 92 12.52 -9.61 0.66
N PRO A 93 11.48 -10.46 0.57
CA PRO A 93 10.27 -10.34 1.39
C PRO A 93 10.59 -10.56 2.89
N THR A 94 9.67 -10.17 3.77
CA THR A 94 9.77 -10.47 5.21
C THR A 94 9.61 -11.99 5.46
N SER A 95 9.82 -12.43 6.70
CA SER A 95 9.90 -13.87 7.02
C SER A 95 8.59 -14.63 6.78
N ASN A 96 7.45 -13.94 6.79
CA ASN A 96 6.14 -14.51 6.49
C ASN A 96 5.80 -14.51 4.97
N GLY A 97 6.71 -14.06 4.10
CA GLY A 97 6.51 -13.96 2.66
C GLY A 97 5.67 -12.75 2.21
N THR A 98 5.50 -11.75 3.08
CA THR A 98 4.83 -10.48 2.77
C THR A 98 5.85 -9.33 2.73
N GLY A 99 5.39 -8.12 2.48
CA GLY A 99 6.21 -6.91 2.48
C GLY A 99 6.16 -6.12 1.18
N GLY A 100 6.45 -4.82 1.32
CA GLY A 100 6.42 -3.86 0.23
C GLY A 100 5.40 -2.77 0.46
N SER A 101 4.95 -2.14 -0.62
CA SER A 101 4.00 -1.04 -0.57
C SER A 101 2.96 -1.15 -1.67
N ALA A 102 1.80 -0.55 -1.45
CA ALA A 102 0.75 -0.48 -2.44
C ALA A 102 -0.04 0.82 -2.34
N ALA A 103 -0.51 1.30 -3.48
CA ALA A 103 -1.52 2.35 -3.57
C ALA A 103 -2.78 1.78 -4.26
N MET A 104 -3.93 2.07 -3.67
CA MET A 104 -5.24 1.58 -4.11
C MET A 104 -6.17 2.76 -4.31
N SER A 105 -6.88 2.80 -5.44
CA SER A 105 -7.93 3.79 -5.70
C SER A 105 -9.30 3.15 -5.53
N ALA A 106 -10.07 3.69 -4.59
CA ALA A 106 -11.43 3.28 -4.31
C ALA A 106 -12.43 4.24 -4.96
N ASP A 107 -13.48 3.69 -5.55
CA ASP A 107 -14.52 4.43 -6.27
C ASP A 107 -15.64 4.84 -5.32
N CYS A 108 -15.94 6.14 -5.25
CA CYS A 108 -17.00 6.70 -4.41
C CYS A 108 -18.35 6.78 -5.11
N THR A 109 -18.50 6.25 -6.32
CA THR A 109 -19.80 6.17 -6.97
C THR A 109 -20.76 5.25 -6.18
N PRO A 110 -22.03 5.67 -5.95
CA PRO A 110 -23.00 4.85 -5.26
C PRO A 110 -23.10 3.45 -5.88
N PRO A 111 -23.15 2.37 -5.07
CA PRO A 111 -23.54 2.34 -3.66
C PRO A 111 -22.37 2.46 -2.66
N ALA A 112 -21.21 2.99 -3.06
CA ALA A 112 -20.13 3.28 -2.13
C ALA A 112 -20.53 4.35 -1.11
N GLU A 113 -19.95 4.25 0.09
CA GLU A 113 -20.09 5.26 1.13
C GLU A 113 -18.78 6.04 1.19
N CYS A 114 -18.82 7.35 0.91
CA CYS A 114 -17.67 8.24 1.01
C CYS A 114 -18.10 9.56 1.64
N PRO A 115 -17.17 10.34 2.19
CA PRO A 115 -17.49 11.69 2.62
C PRO A 115 -17.97 12.53 1.42
N SER A 116 -18.94 13.41 1.66
CA SER A 116 -19.54 14.23 0.60
C SER A 116 -18.50 15.10 -0.10
N GLY A 117 -18.59 15.22 -1.43
CA GLY A 117 -17.69 16.05 -2.23
C GLY A 117 -16.46 15.33 -2.76
N PHE A 118 -16.28 14.04 -2.46
CA PHE A 118 -15.21 13.21 -3.01
C PHE A 118 -15.75 12.17 -4.00
N ALA A 119 -15.03 11.97 -5.10
CA ALA A 119 -15.35 11.02 -6.15
C ALA A 119 -14.46 9.76 -6.10
N SER A 120 -13.36 9.80 -5.34
CA SER A 120 -12.54 8.62 -5.06
C SER A 120 -11.74 8.80 -3.78
N ALA A 121 -11.15 7.70 -3.30
CA ALA A 121 -10.16 7.73 -2.23
C ALA A 121 -8.90 6.96 -2.66
N ILE A 122 -7.72 7.51 -2.37
CA ILE A 122 -6.44 6.81 -2.55
C ILE A 122 -5.97 6.33 -1.19
N VAL A 123 -5.66 5.05 -1.10
CA VAL A 123 -5.17 4.40 0.10
C VAL A 123 -3.77 3.91 -0.17
N TYR A 124 -2.83 4.36 0.63
CA TYR A 124 -1.43 3.96 0.59
C TYR A 124 -1.11 3.09 1.80
N VAL A 125 -0.39 2.00 1.55
CA VAL A 125 0.06 1.11 2.62
C VAL A 125 1.51 0.69 2.45
N GLU A 126 2.14 0.42 3.59
CA GLU A 126 3.44 -0.26 3.68
C GLU A 126 3.30 -1.44 4.65
N ASP A 127 3.82 -2.59 4.24
CA ASP A 127 4.01 -3.78 5.04
C ASP A 127 5.49 -3.87 5.37
N ASN A 128 5.84 -3.37 6.56
CA ASN A 128 7.22 -3.17 7.00
C ASN A 128 7.62 -4.21 8.07
N SER A 129 6.65 -4.91 8.68
CA SER A 129 6.92 -5.93 9.69
C SER A 129 5.80 -6.96 9.78
N ASP A 130 6.19 -8.21 10.05
CA ASP A 130 5.26 -9.32 10.31
C ASP A 130 4.30 -9.06 11.50
N SER A 131 4.68 -8.20 12.44
CA SER A 131 3.87 -7.83 13.61
C SER A 131 2.89 -6.67 13.36
N GLY A 132 3.07 -5.93 12.26
CA GLY A 132 2.26 -4.83 11.76
C GLY A 132 2.16 -3.57 12.62
N ALA A 133 1.73 -3.67 13.88
CA ALA A 133 1.59 -2.53 14.77
C ALA A 133 2.92 -1.78 14.95
N THR A 134 2.89 -0.45 14.95
CA THR A 134 4.04 0.46 15.04
C THR A 134 5.06 0.38 13.89
N HIS A 135 4.81 -0.42 12.85
CA HIS A 135 5.74 -0.65 11.76
C HIS A 135 5.08 -0.46 10.39
N ASP A 136 3.94 -1.10 10.17
CA ASP A 136 3.15 -0.93 8.96
C ASP A 136 2.55 0.47 8.91
N VAL A 137 2.29 0.92 7.69
CA VAL A 137 1.76 2.26 7.43
C VAL A 137 0.42 2.13 6.73
N PHE A 138 -0.56 2.89 7.20
CA PHE A 138 -1.81 3.12 6.49
C PHE A 138 -2.02 4.62 6.34
N LYS A 139 -2.25 5.07 5.12
CA LYS A 139 -2.61 6.45 4.84
C LYS A 139 -3.76 6.50 3.84
N ILE A 140 -4.69 7.42 4.04
CA ILE A 140 -5.84 7.64 3.15
C ILE A 140 -5.89 9.09 2.71
N PHE A 141 -6.27 9.28 1.45
CA PHE A 141 -6.47 10.56 0.80
C PHE A 141 -7.85 10.55 0.15
N PHE A 142 -8.59 11.65 0.29
CA PHE A 142 -9.90 11.80 -0.34
C PHE A 142 -9.79 12.75 -1.53
N CYS A 143 -10.24 12.31 -2.70
CA CYS A 143 -10.01 12.97 -3.97
C CYS A 143 -11.31 13.42 -4.62
N THR A 144 -11.30 14.61 -5.21
CA THR A 144 -12.46 15.20 -5.91
C THR A 144 -12.63 14.68 -7.33
N LEU A 145 -11.60 14.03 -7.88
CA LEU A 145 -11.63 13.38 -9.19
C LEU A 145 -12.03 11.91 -9.10
N THR A 146 -12.47 11.35 -10.22
CA THR A 146 -12.72 9.91 -10.39
C THR A 146 -11.45 9.09 -10.12
N PRO A 147 -11.57 7.78 -9.82
CA PRO A 147 -10.43 6.92 -9.47
C PRO A 147 -9.25 7.04 -10.45
N PHE A 148 -8.04 7.16 -9.89
CA PHE A 148 -6.78 7.23 -10.62
C PHE A 148 -5.63 6.67 -9.77
N LEU A 149 -4.50 6.38 -10.42
CA LEU A 149 -3.26 5.98 -9.74
C LEU A 149 -2.29 7.17 -9.62
N PRO A 150 -1.71 7.41 -8.44
CA PRO A 150 -0.81 8.54 -8.21
C PRO A 150 0.58 8.36 -8.87
N GLY A 151 0.92 7.15 -9.31
CA GLY A 151 2.08 6.85 -10.13
C GLY A 151 3.27 6.33 -9.34
N PRO A 152 4.36 5.94 -10.03
CA PRO A 152 5.40 5.07 -9.49
C PRO A 152 6.25 5.69 -8.37
N THR A 153 6.25 7.02 -8.24
CA THR A 153 7.03 7.75 -7.23
C THR A 153 6.22 8.12 -5.99
N PHE A 154 4.95 7.75 -5.94
CA PHE A 154 4.10 8.05 -4.79
C PHE A 154 4.55 7.26 -3.56
N ASN A 155 4.57 7.91 -2.40
CA ASN A 155 5.01 7.31 -1.12
C ASN A 155 4.06 7.65 0.03
N GLY A 156 2.83 8.07 -0.30
CA GLY A 156 1.83 8.49 0.67
C GLY A 156 2.22 9.67 1.56
N SER A 157 3.27 10.44 1.26
CA SER A 157 3.67 11.58 2.12
C SER A 157 3.08 12.91 1.68
N THR A 158 2.78 13.06 0.40
CA THR A 158 2.19 14.27 -0.19
C THR A 158 0.90 13.90 -0.89
N ALA A 159 -0.17 14.66 -0.63
CA ALA A 159 -1.45 14.44 -1.31
C ALA A 159 -1.29 14.62 -2.82
N PRO A 160 -1.80 13.69 -3.65
CA PRO A 160 -1.90 13.90 -5.08
C PRO A 160 -2.76 15.14 -5.39
N ALA A 161 -2.57 15.72 -6.57
CA ALA A 161 -3.42 16.84 -7.02
C ALA A 161 -4.89 16.44 -6.93
N SER A 162 -5.76 17.37 -6.51
CA SER A 162 -7.20 17.17 -6.27
C SER A 162 -7.59 16.35 -5.02
N CYS A 163 -6.61 15.93 -4.23
CA CYS A 163 -6.84 15.15 -3.00
C CYS A 163 -6.51 15.94 -1.74
N VAL A 164 -7.17 15.59 -0.64
CA VAL A 164 -6.88 16.05 0.73
C VAL A 164 -6.39 14.89 1.58
N GLY A 165 -5.49 15.16 2.52
CA GLY A 165 -4.84 14.15 3.38
C GLY A 165 -3.32 14.36 3.44
N PRO A 166 -2.55 13.36 3.91
CA PRO A 166 -3.03 12.06 4.37
C PRO A 166 -3.73 12.12 5.72
N GLU A 167 -4.71 11.25 5.91
CA GLU A 167 -5.10 10.76 7.24
C GLU A 167 -4.44 9.42 7.53
N GLY A 168 -4.18 9.15 8.80
CA GLY A 168 -3.46 7.97 9.22
C GLY A 168 -1.94 8.12 9.11
N ASN A 169 -1.25 7.12 9.63
CA ASN A 169 0.20 7.02 9.62
C ASN A 169 0.56 5.55 9.95
N THR A 170 1.68 5.34 10.63
CA THR A 170 2.02 4.07 11.26
C THR A 170 0.86 3.51 12.09
N LEU A 171 0.64 2.20 11.99
CA LEU A 171 -0.45 1.53 12.68
C LEU A 171 -0.32 1.63 14.20
N ARG A 172 -1.43 1.94 14.86
CA ARG A 172 -1.56 1.80 16.32
C ARG A 172 -1.82 0.35 16.70
N THR A 173 -2.67 -0.34 15.95
CA THR A 173 -3.00 -1.77 16.14
C THR A 173 -3.26 -2.43 14.79
N GLY A 174 -3.20 -3.77 14.75
CA GLY A 174 -3.51 -4.55 13.57
C GLY A 174 -2.29 -4.81 12.69
N ASN A 175 -2.54 -5.23 11.45
CA ASN A 175 -1.50 -5.61 10.51
C ASN A 175 -1.94 -5.41 9.06
N ILE A 176 -0.96 -5.23 8.18
CA ILE A 176 -1.11 -5.20 6.75
C ILE A 176 -0.27 -6.31 6.15
N GLN A 177 -0.74 -6.89 5.06
CA GLN A 177 -0.03 -7.90 4.29
C GLN A 177 -0.08 -7.50 2.83
N VAL A 178 1.10 -7.23 2.27
CA VAL A 178 1.30 -7.05 0.83
C VAL A 178 2.00 -8.31 0.32
N ARG A 179 1.34 -9.11 -0.51
CA ARG A 179 1.92 -10.35 -1.04
C ARG A 179 1.62 -10.54 -2.52
N GLN A 180 2.48 -11.25 -3.24
CA GLN A 180 2.17 -11.69 -4.60
C GLN A 180 1.13 -12.82 -4.59
N THR A 181 0.30 -12.88 -5.62
CA THR A 181 -0.54 -14.06 -5.86
C THR A 181 0.36 -15.21 -6.31
N ILE A 182 0.43 -16.31 -5.55
CA ILE A 182 1.06 -17.55 -6.02
C ILE A 182 0.04 -18.28 -6.89
N THR A 183 0.04 -18.02 -8.19
CA THR A 183 -0.76 -18.81 -9.14
C THR A 183 0.16 -19.84 -9.80
N GLY A 184 -0.29 -21.10 -9.85
CA GLY A 184 0.47 -22.28 -10.26
C GLY A 184 0.89 -22.31 -11.74
N GLY A 185 1.73 -21.37 -12.15
CA GLY A 185 2.41 -21.33 -13.44
C GLY A 185 3.66 -20.50 -13.29
N GLY A 186 4.77 -21.18 -12.94
CA GLY A 186 6.13 -20.63 -12.94
C GLY A 186 6.24 -19.24 -12.33
N ALA A 187 6.35 -19.16 -11.01
CA ALA A 187 6.84 -17.95 -10.37
C ALA A 187 8.21 -17.64 -11.00
N ASN A 188 8.27 -16.61 -11.85
CA ASN A 188 9.50 -15.90 -12.11
C ASN A 188 9.82 -15.10 -10.85
N ILE A 189 10.13 -15.82 -9.77
CA ILE A 189 11.00 -15.29 -8.74
C ILE A 189 12.31 -15.02 -9.48
N PRO A 190 12.77 -13.77 -9.61
CA PRO A 190 14.09 -13.50 -10.15
C PRO A 190 15.07 -14.41 -9.40
N THR A 191 15.66 -15.33 -10.15
CA THR A 191 16.49 -16.42 -9.62
C THR A 191 17.79 -15.82 -9.09
N ALA A 192 17.74 -15.27 -7.89
CA ALA A 192 18.90 -14.84 -7.12
C ALA A 192 18.94 -15.50 -5.72
N ALA A 193 17.99 -16.39 -5.40
CA ALA A 193 17.89 -17.03 -4.09
C ALA A 193 18.10 -18.56 -4.12
N ARG A 194 18.91 -19.09 -5.05
CA ARG A 194 19.53 -20.41 -4.88
C ARG A 194 21.01 -20.23 -4.57
N ALA A 195 21.34 -20.01 -3.30
CA ALA A 195 22.67 -20.37 -2.81
C ALA A 195 22.82 -21.90 -2.97
N PRO A 196 23.88 -22.41 -3.62
CA PRO A 196 24.11 -23.85 -3.67
C PRO A 196 24.43 -24.32 -2.25
N LEU A 197 23.58 -25.20 -1.72
CA LEU A 197 23.85 -25.94 -0.50
C LEU A 197 25.12 -26.78 -0.71
N ARG A 198 26.25 -26.32 -0.14
CA ARG A 198 27.48 -27.10 -0.09
C ARG A 198 27.40 -27.96 1.18
N LEU A 199 27.05 -29.23 1.02
CA LEU A 199 27.15 -30.20 2.10
C LEU A 199 28.64 -30.55 2.32
N PRO A 200 29.08 -30.75 3.58
CA PRO A 200 30.43 -31.22 3.92
C PRO A 200 30.67 -32.67 3.46
#